data_AF-A0A316EHY5-F1
#
_entry.id   AF-A0A316EHY5-F1
#
_cell.length_a   1.000
_cell.length_b   1.000
_cell.length_c   1.000
_cell.angle_alpha   90.00
_cell.angle_beta   90.00
_cell.angle_gamma   90.00
#
_symmetry.space_group_name_H-M   'P 1'
#
loop_
_entity.id
_entity.type
_entity.pdbx_description
1 polymer ?
#
loop_
_entity_poly.entity_id
_entity_poly.type
_entity_poly.pdbx_seq_one_letter_code
_entity_poly.pdbx_strand_id
1 'polypeptide(L)'
;MRALLAAAWVVWMVASWWAAPRETDLAQARADLAAGRIESYQRGDTWSDATGFSWNRQVSVRSWETDGPLLVWSTADGRLHYTVTDVVSGPNPSTLPSSAPLAGELEAAGVQSGDPTGTLTSLTTISSVLIVVFLATLIFGPVPVTGTRWFWFWLVIGVPLGFGLLYWLLRERPWVSAARTLAAGEVPRRWYAGFAIAFATTLGGSLLGYGLHRLWGEWLIPSTLFG
;
A
#
# COMPACT_ATOMS: atom_id res chain seq x y z
N MET A 1 5.15 -11.96 22.32
CA MET A 1 5.82 -11.54 21.07
C MET A 1 5.05 -11.94 19.80
N ARG A 2 4.83 -13.24 19.51
CA ARG A 2 4.09 -13.69 18.30
C ARG A 2 2.71 -13.02 18.13
N ALA A 3 1.89 -13.04 19.18
CA ALA A 3 0.57 -12.41 19.15
C ALA A 3 0.64 -10.89 18.94
N LEU A 4 1.66 -10.22 19.49
CA LEU A 4 1.87 -8.78 19.29
C LEU A 4 2.23 -8.47 17.83
N LEU A 5 3.11 -9.25 17.21
CA LEU A 5 3.47 -9.06 15.79
C LEU A 5 2.31 -9.39 14.85
N ALA A 6 1.53 -10.43 15.17
CA ALA A 6 0.32 -10.74 14.43
C ALA A 6 -0.73 -9.63 14.57
N ALA A 7 -0.95 -9.11 15.79
CA ALA A 7 -1.84 -7.98 16.03
C ALA A 7 -1.36 -6.71 15.32
N ALA A 8 -0.06 -6.41 15.37
CA ALA A 8 0.54 -5.30 14.65
C ALA A 8 0.37 -5.44 13.13
N TRP A 9 0.52 -6.65 12.59
CA TRP A 9 0.23 -6.93 11.18
C TRP A 9 -1.25 -6.71 10.84
N VAL A 10 -2.18 -7.16 11.69
CA VAL A 10 -3.63 -6.96 11.47
C VAL A 10 -3.98 -5.47 11.50
N VAL A 11 -3.48 -4.74 12.50
CA VAL A 11 -3.69 -3.29 12.63
C VAL A 11 -3.13 -2.58 11.40
N TRP A 12 -1.90 -2.92 10.99
CA TRP A 12 -1.30 -2.37 9.79
C TRP A 12 -2.13 -2.67 8.54
N MET A 13 -2.58 -3.91 8.34
CA MET A 13 -3.35 -4.32 7.16
C MET A 13 -4.71 -3.61 7.08
N VAL A 14 -5.44 -3.55 8.19
CA VAL A 14 -6.72 -2.84 8.27
C VAL A 14 -6.53 -1.34 8.03
N ALA A 15 -5.51 -0.73 8.64
CA ALA A 15 -5.23 0.68 8.45
C ALA A 15 -4.77 1.02 7.02
N SER A 16 -3.95 0.17 6.39
CA SER A 16 -3.56 0.31 4.99
C SER A 16 -4.75 0.18 4.04
N TRP A 17 -5.69 -0.73 4.32
CA TRP A 17 -6.92 -0.85 3.53
C TRP A 17 -7.85 0.36 3.74
N TRP A 18 -7.94 0.87 4.96
CA TRP A 18 -8.76 2.04 5.29
C TRP A 18 -8.23 3.32 4.64
N ALA A 19 -6.92 3.52 4.69
CA ALA A 19 -6.23 4.71 4.16
C ALA A 19 -5.95 4.61 2.64
N ALA A 20 -6.26 3.49 1.99
CA ALA A 20 -6.02 3.31 0.57
C ALA A 20 -6.72 4.42 -0.24
N PRO A 21 -6.02 5.10 -1.18
CA PRO A 21 -6.61 6.14 -2.02
C PRO A 21 -7.82 5.61 -2.78
N ARG A 22 -8.95 6.31 -2.71
CA ARG A 22 -10.17 5.98 -3.45
C ARG A 22 -10.51 7.07 -4.44
N GLU A 23 -10.77 6.66 -5.68
CA GLU A 23 -11.30 7.57 -6.68
C GLU A 23 -12.73 7.95 -6.34
N THR A 24 -13.02 9.24 -6.43
CA THR A 24 -14.34 9.80 -6.13
C THR A 24 -14.62 11.00 -7.01
N ASP A 25 -15.91 11.31 -7.21
CA ASP A 25 -16.32 12.44 -8.03
C ASP A 25 -16.10 13.78 -7.31
N LEU A 26 -15.99 14.84 -8.11
CA LEU A 26 -15.88 16.21 -7.62
C LEU A 26 -17.09 16.66 -6.78
N ALA A 27 -18.26 16.05 -6.99
CA ALA A 27 -19.44 16.27 -6.16
C ALA A 27 -19.24 15.77 -4.71
N GLN A 28 -18.54 14.64 -4.53
CA GLN A 28 -18.20 14.12 -3.21
C GLN A 28 -17.23 15.05 -2.48
N ALA A 29 -16.22 15.57 -3.19
CA ALA A 29 -15.28 16.53 -2.62
C ALA A 29 -15.99 17.79 -2.09
N ARG A 30 -16.96 18.33 -2.86
CA ARG A 30 -17.80 19.45 -2.39
C ARG A 30 -18.67 19.09 -1.20
N ALA A 31 -19.21 17.87 -1.15
CA ALA A 31 -19.99 17.40 0.00
C ALA A 31 -19.12 17.24 1.26
N ASP A 32 -17.89 16.75 1.11
CA ASP A 32 -16.91 16.66 2.20
C ASP A 32 -16.47 18.04 2.69
N LEU A 33 -16.27 18.98 1.76
CA LEU A 33 -15.97 20.37 2.08
C LEU A 33 -17.13 21.03 2.84
N ALA A 34 -18.36 20.92 2.33
CA ALA A 34 -19.55 21.47 2.98
C ALA A 34 -19.80 20.86 4.37
N ALA A 35 -19.39 19.62 4.59
CA ALA A 35 -19.46 18.94 5.88
C ALA A 35 -18.26 19.26 6.81
N GLY A 36 -17.28 20.05 6.35
CA GLY A 36 -16.07 20.37 7.11
C GLY A 36 -15.19 19.17 7.41
N ARG A 37 -15.22 18.14 6.55
CA ARG A 37 -14.47 16.88 6.77
C ARG A 37 -13.04 16.92 6.25
N ILE A 38 -12.72 17.87 5.37
CA ILE A 38 -11.42 17.92 4.68
C ILE A 38 -10.38 18.58 5.60
N GLU A 39 -9.29 17.86 5.88
CA GLU A 39 -8.18 18.38 6.71
C GLU A 39 -7.08 19.00 5.87
N SER A 40 -6.71 18.34 4.77
CA SER A 40 -5.68 18.80 3.85
C SER A 40 -5.99 18.38 2.43
N TYR A 41 -5.47 19.15 1.48
CA TYR A 41 -5.55 18.81 0.06
C TYR A 41 -4.23 19.13 -0.64
N GLN A 42 -3.99 18.42 -1.74
CA GLN A 42 -2.89 18.65 -2.64
C GLN A 42 -3.36 18.48 -4.08
N ARG A 43 -2.84 19.32 -4.96
CA ARG A 43 -2.98 19.19 -6.41
C ARG A 43 -1.67 18.71 -7.02
N GLY A 44 -1.77 17.96 -8.10
CA GLY A 44 -0.63 17.54 -8.90
C GLY A 44 -1.06 16.89 -10.20
N ASP A 45 -0.10 16.33 -10.92
CA ASP A 45 -0.32 15.84 -12.28
C ASP A 45 -0.62 14.36 -12.33
N THR A 46 0.03 13.62 -11.45
CA THR A 46 -0.11 12.17 -11.37
C THR A 46 0.30 11.70 -9.98
N TRP A 47 -0.09 10.47 -9.65
CA TRP A 47 0.57 9.77 -8.57
C TRP A 47 2.04 9.59 -8.93
N SER A 48 2.93 9.88 -7.99
CA SER A 48 4.33 9.55 -8.13
C SER A 48 4.45 8.03 -8.11
N ASP A 49 4.50 7.43 -9.28
CA ASP A 49 5.03 6.09 -9.43
C ASP A 49 6.52 6.19 -9.10
N ALA A 50 6.89 5.75 -7.89
CA ALA A 50 8.27 5.45 -7.59
C ALA A 50 8.71 4.41 -8.63
N THR A 51 9.46 4.83 -9.64
CA THR A 51 9.91 4.03 -10.80
C THR A 51 10.86 2.89 -10.44
N GLY A 52 10.90 2.48 -9.17
CA GLY A 52 11.70 1.38 -8.64
C GLY A 52 10.85 0.43 -7.80
N PHE A 53 11.27 -0.83 -7.75
CA PHE A 53 10.75 -1.81 -6.80
C PHE A 53 10.99 -1.31 -5.37
N SER A 54 9.98 -0.70 -4.77
CA SER A 54 9.98 -0.28 -3.37
C SER A 54 8.95 -1.13 -2.62
N TRP A 55 9.44 -1.87 -1.64
CA TRP A 55 8.62 -2.57 -0.63
C TRP A 55 7.79 -1.60 0.23
N ASN A 56 8.09 -0.30 0.09
CA ASN A 56 7.49 0.78 0.81
C ASN A 56 7.14 1.91 -0.16
N ARG A 57 6.25 1.64 -1.14
CA ARG A 57 5.78 2.68 -2.06
C ARG A 57 5.14 3.77 -1.22
N GLN A 58 5.87 4.87 -1.06
CA GLN A 58 5.30 6.11 -0.59
C GLN A 58 4.42 6.60 -1.73
N VAL A 59 3.13 6.51 -1.51
CA VAL A 59 2.16 7.15 -2.38
C VAL A 59 2.33 8.63 -2.13
N SER A 60 2.85 9.34 -3.11
CA SER A 60 2.95 10.80 -3.08
C SER A 60 2.36 11.35 -4.37
N VAL A 61 1.91 12.60 -4.32
CA VAL A 61 1.42 13.31 -5.50
C VAL A 61 2.61 14.00 -6.15
N ARG A 62 2.84 13.73 -7.44
CA ARG A 62 3.85 14.45 -8.22
C ARG A 62 3.19 15.68 -8.83
N SER A 63 3.74 16.86 -8.55
CA SER A 63 3.36 18.13 -9.15
C SER A 63 4.54 18.74 -9.90
N TRP A 64 4.45 18.84 -11.22
CA TRP A 64 5.36 19.65 -12.05
C TRP A 64 4.89 21.11 -12.10
N GLU A 65 3.58 21.33 -11.98
CA GLU A 65 2.93 22.65 -11.92
C GLU A 65 1.94 22.76 -10.75
N THR A 66 1.54 23.98 -10.38
CA THR A 66 0.58 24.23 -9.27
C THR A 66 -0.86 23.84 -9.59
N ASP A 67 -1.20 23.63 -10.87
CA ASP A 67 -2.56 23.41 -11.36
C ASP A 67 -2.71 22.09 -12.14
N GLY A 68 -2.23 21.00 -11.54
CA GLY A 68 -2.34 19.68 -12.14
C GLY A 68 -3.75 19.06 -12.07
N PRO A 69 -4.08 18.12 -12.98
CA PRO A 69 -5.39 17.46 -13.10
C PRO A 69 -5.82 16.65 -11.89
N LEU A 70 -4.88 16.14 -11.10
CA LEU A 70 -5.14 15.29 -9.95
C LEU A 70 -5.36 16.15 -8.70
N LEU A 71 -6.55 16.08 -8.11
CA LEU A 71 -6.83 16.63 -6.79
C LEU A 71 -6.93 15.49 -5.79
N VAL A 72 -6.14 15.56 -4.73
CA VAL A 72 -6.12 14.59 -3.63
C VAL A 72 -6.46 15.32 -2.34
N TRP A 73 -7.32 14.73 -1.51
CA TRP A 73 -7.63 15.28 -0.20
C TRP A 73 -7.73 14.19 0.86
N SER A 74 -7.41 14.57 2.09
CA SER A 74 -7.59 13.73 3.25
C SER A 74 -8.76 14.23 4.10
N THR A 75 -9.48 13.29 4.70
CA THR A 75 -10.56 13.58 5.63
C THR A 75 -10.13 13.31 7.06
N ALA A 76 -10.81 13.91 8.03
CA ALA A 76 -10.50 13.78 9.47
C ALA A 76 -10.59 12.34 10.01
N ASP A 77 -11.24 11.42 9.29
CA ASP A 77 -11.26 9.98 9.60
C ASP A 77 -10.05 9.21 9.00
N GLY A 78 -9.07 9.92 8.43
CA GLY A 78 -7.83 9.38 7.89
C GLY A 78 -7.97 8.71 6.53
N ARG A 79 -9.09 8.90 5.82
CA ARG A 79 -9.27 8.40 4.46
C ARG A 79 -8.63 9.33 3.45
N LEU A 80 -8.14 8.75 2.37
CA LEU A 80 -7.55 9.46 1.26
C LEU A 80 -8.44 9.33 0.03
N HIS A 81 -8.84 10.46 -0.52
CA HIS A 81 -9.69 10.56 -1.69
C HIS A 81 -8.94 11.25 -2.82
N TYR A 82 -9.22 10.85 -4.05
CA TYR A 82 -8.72 11.57 -5.21
C TYR A 82 -9.77 11.66 -6.31
N THR A 83 -9.61 12.68 -7.16
CA THR A 83 -10.33 12.83 -8.42
C THR A 83 -9.35 13.28 -9.48
N VAL A 84 -9.50 12.74 -10.70
CA VAL A 84 -8.80 13.26 -11.88
C VAL A 84 -9.75 14.21 -12.59
N THR A 85 -9.31 15.45 -12.79
CA THR A 85 -9.99 16.50 -13.54
C THR A 85 -9.18 16.83 -14.79
N ASP A 86 -9.79 17.43 -15.81
CA ASP A 86 -9.05 17.72 -17.04
C ASP A 86 -8.16 18.95 -16.88
N VAL A 87 -7.05 18.98 -17.62
CA VAL A 87 -6.23 20.18 -17.76
C VAL A 87 -6.83 21.02 -18.87
N VAL A 88 -7.21 22.26 -18.57
CA VAL A 88 -7.63 23.23 -19.59
C VAL A 88 -6.39 23.73 -20.34
N SER A 89 -5.72 22.85 -21.09
CA SER A 89 -4.54 23.18 -21.90
C SER A 89 -4.61 22.48 -23.25
N GLY A 90 -5.66 22.80 -24.03
CA GLY A 90 -5.80 22.40 -25.43
C GLY A 90 -6.83 23.26 -26.17
N PRO A 91 -6.68 23.52 -27.48
CA PRO A 91 -7.58 24.40 -28.25
C PRO A 91 -8.99 23.83 -28.45
N ASN A 92 -9.23 22.59 -28.04
CA ASN A 92 -10.56 21.97 -27.96
C ASN A 92 -10.80 21.52 -26.51
N PRO A 93 -11.66 22.23 -25.75
CA PRO A 93 -11.99 21.81 -24.40
C PRO A 93 -12.86 20.54 -24.45
N SER A 94 -12.32 19.43 -23.96
CA SER A 94 -13.13 18.29 -23.51
C SER A 94 -13.97 18.73 -22.31
N THR A 95 -15.23 18.28 -22.27
CA THR A 95 -16.29 18.71 -21.33
C THR A 95 -16.18 18.12 -19.92
N LEU A 96 -14.96 17.89 -19.42
CA LEU A 96 -14.76 17.43 -18.04
C LEU A 96 -14.63 18.64 -17.10
N PRO A 97 -15.21 18.58 -15.88
CA PRO A 97 -15.19 19.69 -14.95
C PRO A 97 -13.76 19.96 -14.42
N SER A 98 -13.32 21.21 -14.49
CA SER A 98 -12.03 21.66 -13.92
C SER A 98 -12.06 21.60 -12.38
N SER A 99 -10.94 21.20 -11.76
CA SER A 99 -10.73 21.27 -10.30
C SER A 99 -10.32 22.64 -9.78
N ALA A 100 -9.90 23.58 -10.64
CA ALA A 100 -9.46 24.91 -10.24
C ALA A 100 -10.48 25.69 -9.38
N PRO A 101 -11.81 25.65 -9.68
CA PRO A 101 -12.81 26.29 -8.83
C PRO A 101 -12.86 25.68 -7.42
N LEU A 102 -12.73 24.36 -7.30
CA LEU A 102 -12.79 23.66 -6.02
C LEU A 102 -11.57 23.95 -5.16
N ALA A 103 -10.39 24.10 -5.75
CA ALA A 103 -9.20 24.53 -5.01
C ALA A 103 -9.39 25.92 -4.38
N GLY A 104 -9.97 26.86 -5.15
CA GLY A 104 -10.34 28.17 -4.62
C GLY A 104 -11.39 28.10 -3.52
N GLU A 105 -12.39 27.21 -3.64
CA GLU A 105 -13.38 26.95 -2.59
C GLU A 105 -12.73 26.40 -1.30
N LEU A 106 -11.76 25.48 -1.42
CA LEU A 106 -11.01 24.90 -0.30
C LEU A 106 -10.16 25.96 0.42
N GLU A 107 -9.44 26.80 -0.33
CA GLU A 107 -8.63 27.90 0.21
C GLU A 107 -9.51 28.94 0.90
N ALA A 108 -10.65 29.29 0.30
CA ALA A 108 -11.62 30.21 0.88
C ALA A 108 -12.26 29.66 2.17
N ALA A 109 -12.40 28.33 2.28
CA ALA A 109 -12.82 27.64 3.49
C ALA A 109 -11.71 27.49 4.54
N GLY A 110 -10.48 27.93 4.24
CA GLY A 110 -9.33 27.86 5.14
C GLY A 110 -8.68 26.48 5.25
N VAL A 111 -8.98 25.56 4.32
CA VAL A 111 -8.31 24.26 4.26
C VAL A 111 -6.87 24.46 3.81
N GLN A 112 -5.91 23.89 4.53
CA GLN A 112 -4.49 24.06 4.22
C GLN A 112 -4.09 23.20 3.02
N SER A 113 -3.35 23.81 2.08
CA SER A 113 -2.61 23.03 1.09
C SER A 113 -1.41 22.37 1.78
N GLY A 114 -1.35 21.04 1.71
CA GLY A 114 -0.36 20.25 2.43
C GLY A 114 -0.40 18.80 1.97
N ASP A 115 0.52 17.97 2.44
CA ASP A 115 0.60 16.57 2.02
C ASP A 115 -0.55 15.73 2.64
N PRO A 116 -1.59 15.34 1.88
CA PRO A 116 -2.68 14.52 2.39
C PRO A 116 -2.24 13.06 2.61
N THR A 117 -1.06 12.68 2.12
CA THR A 117 -0.53 11.31 2.22
C THR A 117 0.27 11.06 3.50
N GLY A 118 0.39 12.05 4.40
CA GLY A 118 1.14 11.93 5.66
C GLY A 118 0.72 10.73 6.54
N THR A 119 -0.57 10.37 6.54
CA THR A 119 -1.07 9.18 7.24
C THR A 119 -0.53 7.88 6.64
N LEU A 120 -0.42 7.80 5.32
CA LEU A 120 0.19 6.65 4.64
C LEU A 120 1.66 6.52 5.00
N THR A 121 2.38 7.64 5.10
CA THR A 121 3.78 7.66 5.55
C THR A 121 3.93 7.09 6.98
N SER A 122 2.97 7.33 7.87
CA SER A 122 3.00 6.70 9.20
C SER A 122 2.82 5.18 9.15
N LEU A 123 1.93 4.68 8.28
CA LEU A 123 1.70 3.23 8.09
C LEU A 123 2.92 2.52 7.49
N THR A 124 3.65 3.21 6.61
CA THR A 124 4.92 2.71 6.07
C THR A 124 6.00 2.51 7.13
N THR A 125 5.93 3.25 8.24
CA THR A 125 6.87 3.07 9.36
C THR A 125 6.60 1.76 10.10
N ILE A 126 5.33 1.38 10.28
CA ILE A 126 4.95 0.14 10.96
C ILE A 126 5.44 -1.08 10.17
N SER A 127 5.22 -1.10 8.84
CA SER A 127 5.73 -2.19 7.99
C SER A 127 7.25 -2.30 8.05
N SER A 128 7.95 -1.16 8.02
CA SER A 128 9.41 -1.08 8.15
C SER A 128 9.90 -1.72 9.45
N VAL A 129 9.27 -1.38 10.58
CA VAL A 129 9.62 -1.97 11.89
C VAL A 129 9.37 -3.48 11.89
N LEU A 130 8.24 -3.95 11.36
CA LEU A 130 7.94 -5.39 11.27
C LEU A 130 8.99 -6.14 10.45
N ILE A 131 9.44 -5.56 9.33
CA ILE A 131 10.48 -6.15 8.47
C ILE A 131 11.83 -6.17 9.18
N VAL A 132 12.24 -5.09 9.84
CA VAL A 132 13.51 -5.03 10.58
C VAL A 132 13.52 -6.07 11.71
N VAL A 133 12.42 -6.17 12.47
CA VAL A 133 12.28 -7.18 13.54
C VAL A 133 12.36 -8.59 12.95
N PHE A 134 11.69 -8.84 11.82
CA PHE A 134 11.76 -10.11 11.12
C PHE A 134 13.20 -10.45 10.68
N LEU A 135 13.88 -9.54 9.99
CA LEU A 135 15.24 -9.77 9.49
C LEU A 135 16.25 -9.98 10.62
N ALA A 136 16.18 -9.17 11.67
CA ALA A 136 17.01 -9.35 12.87
C ALA A 136 16.79 -10.73 13.49
N THR A 137 15.53 -11.15 13.60
CA THR A 137 15.19 -12.49 14.12
C THR A 137 15.65 -13.60 13.19
N LEU A 138 15.60 -13.40 11.87
CA LEU A 138 16.04 -14.39 10.90
C LEU A 138 17.56 -14.59 10.91
N ILE A 139 18.33 -13.51 11.10
CA ILE A 139 19.79 -13.51 11.09
C ILE A 139 20.35 -13.99 12.44
N PHE A 140 19.89 -13.39 13.54
CA PHE A 140 20.43 -13.60 14.89
C PHE A 140 19.65 -14.64 15.70
N GLY A 141 18.43 -14.97 15.28
CA GLY A 141 17.59 -15.92 16.00
C GLY A 141 17.91 -17.39 15.71
N PRO A 142 17.15 -18.29 16.37
CA PRO A 142 17.27 -19.74 16.22
C PRO A 142 17.15 -20.19 14.76
N VAL A 143 17.82 -21.29 14.43
CA VAL A 143 17.73 -21.87 13.09
C VAL A 143 16.29 -22.35 12.84
N PRO A 144 15.64 -21.96 11.72
CA PRO A 144 14.27 -22.38 11.45
C PRO A 144 14.13 -23.90 11.33
N VAL A 145 12.96 -24.42 11.70
CA VAL A 145 12.69 -25.86 11.78
C VAL A 145 12.36 -26.42 10.39
N THR A 146 11.53 -25.73 9.62
CA THR A 146 10.91 -26.30 8.40
C THR A 146 11.54 -25.86 7.08
N GLY A 147 12.38 -24.83 7.13
CA GLY A 147 13.05 -24.27 5.95
C GLY A 147 14.41 -23.68 6.29
N THR A 148 15.18 -23.35 5.26
CA THR A 148 16.39 -22.53 5.46
C THR A 148 16.02 -21.08 5.76
N ARG A 149 16.97 -20.31 6.32
CA ARG A 149 16.79 -18.85 6.49
C ARG A 149 16.44 -18.17 5.16
N TRP A 150 17.10 -18.59 4.08
CA TRP A 150 16.85 -18.09 2.73
C TRP A 150 15.47 -18.47 2.18
N PHE A 151 14.97 -19.67 2.47
CA PHE A 151 13.59 -20.04 2.13
C PHE A 151 12.59 -19.05 2.74
N TRP A 152 12.75 -18.74 4.02
CA TRP A 152 11.88 -17.82 4.74
C TRP A 152 12.06 -16.36 4.31
N PHE A 153 13.30 -15.94 4.03
CA PHE A 153 13.57 -14.62 3.45
C PHE A 153 12.76 -14.39 2.17
N TRP A 154 12.87 -15.32 1.20
CA TRP A 154 12.15 -15.19 -0.06
C TRP A 154 10.63 -15.20 0.12
N LEU A 155 10.12 -16.03 1.03
CA LEU A 155 8.69 -16.12 1.29
C LEU A 155 8.14 -14.86 1.96
N VAL A 156 8.80 -14.32 2.98
CA VAL A 156 8.33 -13.11 3.67
C VAL A 156 8.46 -11.86 2.79
N ILE A 157 9.56 -11.71 2.08
CA ILE A 157 9.81 -10.53 1.24
C ILE A 157 9.03 -10.60 -0.08
N GLY A 158 8.88 -11.80 -0.66
CA GLY A 158 8.29 -11.95 -1.98
C GLY A 158 6.79 -12.27 -2.00
N VAL A 159 6.16 -12.57 -0.87
CA VAL A 159 4.71 -12.70 -0.78
C VAL A 159 4.08 -11.34 -0.42
N PRO A 160 3.18 -10.78 -1.25
CA PRO A 160 2.57 -9.48 -1.01
C PRO A 160 1.79 -9.39 0.31
N LEU A 161 1.51 -8.15 0.75
CA LEU A 161 0.71 -7.83 1.93
C LEU A 161 1.23 -8.45 3.25
N GLY A 162 2.50 -8.88 3.27
CA GLY A 162 3.11 -9.49 4.44
C GLY A 162 2.51 -10.84 4.84
N PHE A 163 1.75 -11.52 3.98
CA PHE A 163 1.22 -12.85 4.30
C PHE A 163 2.33 -13.88 4.57
N GLY A 164 3.50 -13.69 3.96
CA GLY A 164 4.66 -14.50 4.27
C GLY A 164 5.10 -14.37 5.73
N LEU A 165 5.03 -13.16 6.32
CA LEU A 165 5.33 -12.93 7.73
C LEU A 165 4.36 -13.69 8.64
N LEU A 166 3.06 -13.67 8.32
CA LEU A 166 2.06 -14.45 9.06
C LEU A 166 2.34 -15.95 8.96
N TYR A 167 2.59 -16.45 7.75
CA TYR A 167 2.89 -17.86 7.55
C TYR A 167 4.15 -18.29 8.32
N TRP A 168 5.19 -17.46 8.33
CA TRP A 168 6.38 -17.66 9.15
C TRP A 168 6.05 -17.64 10.64
N LEU A 169 5.29 -16.65 11.12
CA LEU A 169 4.88 -16.56 12.52
C LEU A 169 4.02 -17.73 12.96
N LEU A 170 3.22 -18.32 12.08
CA LEU A 170 2.38 -19.49 12.38
C LEU A 170 3.21 -20.78 12.43
N ARG A 171 4.11 -20.96 11.46
CA ARG A 171 4.87 -22.21 11.27
C ARG A 171 6.11 -22.30 12.16
N GLU A 172 6.83 -21.19 12.31
CA GLU A 172 8.05 -21.12 13.09
C GLU A 172 7.77 -20.56 14.49
N ARG A 173 8.60 -20.96 15.46
CA ARG A 173 8.57 -20.42 16.83
C ARG A 173 9.88 -19.65 17.08
N PRO A 174 10.03 -18.45 16.50
CA PRO A 174 11.35 -17.84 16.33
C PRO A 174 11.98 -17.31 17.63
N TRP A 175 11.25 -17.30 18.75
CA TRP A 175 11.77 -16.96 20.08
C TRP A 175 11.86 -18.15 21.03
N VAL A 176 11.53 -19.36 20.56
CA VAL A 176 11.67 -20.58 21.35
C VAL A 176 12.78 -21.39 20.72
N SER A 177 13.83 -21.65 21.49
CA SER A 177 14.88 -22.58 21.10
C SER A 177 14.29 -23.97 20.98
N ALA A 178 13.77 -24.32 19.81
CA ALA A 178 13.43 -25.70 19.50
C ALA A 178 14.75 -26.43 19.25
N ALA A 179 15.10 -27.38 20.14
CA ALA A 179 16.08 -28.39 19.77
C ALA A 179 15.58 -29.06 18.48
N ARG A 180 16.38 -28.99 17.42
CA ARG A 180 16.05 -29.54 16.11
C ARG A 180 15.87 -31.05 16.24
N THR A 181 14.64 -31.47 16.52
CA THR A 181 14.19 -32.86 16.45
C THR A 181 13.52 -33.04 15.11
N LEU A 182 14.33 -32.98 14.04
CA LEU A 182 13.84 -33.47 12.74
C LEU A 182 13.61 -34.97 12.91
N ALA A 183 12.42 -35.44 12.56
CA ALA A 183 12.21 -36.86 12.40
C ALA A 183 13.23 -37.39 11.38
N ALA A 184 13.76 -38.59 11.59
CA ALA A 184 14.77 -39.17 10.71
C ALA A 184 14.26 -39.16 9.26
N GLY A 185 14.89 -38.37 8.39
CA GLY A 185 14.55 -38.24 6.97
C GLY A 185 13.91 -36.91 6.54
N GLU A 186 13.53 -36.01 7.46
CA GLU A 186 12.99 -34.70 7.06
C GLU A 186 14.11 -33.76 6.57
N VAL A 187 14.09 -33.45 5.28
CA VAL A 187 15.02 -32.49 4.66
C VAL A 187 14.41 -31.08 4.74
N PRO A 188 15.12 -30.07 5.29
CA PRO A 188 14.61 -28.71 5.32
C PRO A 188 14.33 -28.18 3.91
N ARG A 189 13.24 -27.43 3.76
CA ARG A 189 12.85 -26.85 2.46
C ARG A 189 13.97 -25.96 1.91
N ARG A 190 14.32 -26.20 0.65
CA ARG A 190 15.39 -25.50 -0.05
C ARG A 190 14.96 -24.08 -0.44
N TRP A 191 15.93 -23.17 -0.54
CA TRP A 191 15.70 -21.74 -0.75
C TRP A 191 14.90 -21.44 -2.03
N TYR A 192 15.15 -22.17 -3.12
CA TYR A 192 14.48 -21.97 -4.41
C TYR A 192 12.98 -22.27 -4.36
N ALA A 193 12.53 -23.11 -3.43
CA ALA A 193 11.10 -23.37 -3.25
C ALA A 193 10.39 -22.14 -2.70
N GLY A 194 11.03 -21.40 -1.77
CA GLY A 194 10.48 -20.16 -1.22
C GLY A 194 10.39 -19.08 -2.30
N PHE A 195 11.44 -18.97 -3.12
CA PHE A 195 11.46 -18.09 -4.29
C PHE A 195 10.37 -18.44 -5.31
N ALA A 196 10.22 -19.72 -5.67
CA ALA A 196 9.19 -20.16 -6.61
C ALA A 196 7.76 -19.87 -6.11
N ILE A 197 7.49 -20.07 -4.81
CA ILE A 197 6.19 -19.74 -4.20
C ILE A 197 5.94 -18.23 -4.25
N ALA A 198 6.91 -17.43 -3.84
CA ALA A 198 6.81 -15.97 -3.87
C ALA A 198 6.56 -15.44 -5.29
N PHE A 199 7.32 -15.95 -6.25
CA PHE A 199 7.17 -15.62 -7.66
C PHE A 199 5.79 -16.01 -8.20
N ALA A 200 5.35 -17.25 -7.95
CA ALA A 200 4.04 -17.72 -8.40
C ALA A 200 2.88 -16.96 -7.73
N THR A 201 3.01 -16.59 -6.45
CA THR A 201 1.99 -15.82 -5.73
C THR A 201 1.89 -14.39 -6.26
N THR A 202 3.03 -13.75 -6.52
CA THR A 202 3.07 -12.41 -7.11
C THR A 202 2.51 -12.42 -8.52
N LEU A 203 2.98 -13.35 -9.37
CA LEU A 203 2.49 -13.51 -10.73
C LEU A 203 0.99 -13.82 -10.76
N GLY A 204 0.54 -14.75 -9.91
CA GLY A 204 -0.87 -15.09 -9.78
C GLY A 204 -1.72 -13.90 -9.31
N GLY A 205 -1.23 -13.13 -8.34
CA GLY A 205 -1.88 -11.90 -7.86
C GLY A 205 -2.00 -10.84 -8.96
N SER A 206 -0.94 -10.61 -9.73
CA SER A 206 -0.95 -9.68 -10.86
C SER A 206 -1.92 -10.13 -11.97
N LEU A 207 -1.89 -11.42 -12.33
CA LEU A 207 -2.80 -11.97 -13.34
C LEU A 207 -4.25 -11.93 -12.89
N LEU A 208 -4.51 -12.22 -11.61
CA LEU A 208 -5.85 -12.12 -11.02
C LEU A 208 -6.33 -10.67 -11.02
N GLY A 209 -5.49 -9.73 -10.60
CA GLY A 209 -5.81 -8.30 -10.62
C GLY A 209 -6.13 -7.81 -12.02
N TYR A 210 -5.29 -8.17 -13.01
CA TYR A 210 -5.54 -7.86 -14.41
C TYR A 210 -6.83 -8.50 -14.93
N GLY A 211 -7.09 -9.76 -14.59
CA GLY A 211 -8.30 -10.48 -14.96
C GLY A 211 -9.57 -9.85 -14.38
N LEU A 212 -9.55 -9.51 -13.09
CA LEU A 212 -10.66 -8.82 -12.42
C LEU A 212 -10.91 -7.44 -13.04
N HIS A 213 -9.86 -6.68 -13.31
CA HIS A 213 -9.96 -5.39 -13.98
C HIS A 213 -10.60 -5.53 -15.37
N ARG A 214 -10.19 -6.55 -16.14
CA ARG A 214 -10.75 -6.81 -17.47
C ARG A 214 -12.21 -7.29 -17.44
N LEU A 215 -12.60 -8.05 -16.42
CA LEU A 215 -13.95 -8.63 -16.31
C LEU A 215 -14.98 -7.66 -15.73
N TRP A 216 -14.58 -6.77 -14.82
CA TRP A 216 -15.49 -5.87 -14.10
C TRP A 216 -15.36 -4.39 -14.49
N GLY A 217 -14.45 -4.07 -15.42
CA GLY A 217 -14.21 -2.70 -15.85
C GLY A 217 -13.67 -1.81 -14.72
N GLU A 218 -13.63 -0.50 -14.96
CA GLU A 218 -13.12 0.50 -14.01
C GLU A 218 -13.98 0.65 -12.74
N TRP A 219 -15.12 -0.04 -12.65
CA TRP A 219 -16.14 0.21 -11.63
C TRP A 219 -15.77 -0.30 -10.22
N LEU A 220 -14.79 -1.20 -10.09
CA LEU A 220 -14.42 -1.81 -8.79
C LEU A 220 -12.92 -1.81 -8.48
N ILE A 221 -12.04 -1.63 -9.46
CA ILE A 221 -10.58 -1.63 -9.25
C ILE A 221 -9.98 -0.42 -10.00
N PRO A 222 -9.56 0.62 -9.27
CA PRO A 222 -8.94 1.80 -9.87
C PRO A 222 -7.68 1.44 -10.66
N SER A 223 -7.46 2.13 -11.78
CA SER A 223 -6.33 1.96 -12.69
C SER A 223 -4.96 2.24 -12.03
N THR A 224 -4.95 2.90 -10.87
CA THR A 224 -3.75 3.28 -10.11
C THR A 224 -2.96 2.11 -9.51
N LEU A 225 -3.47 0.88 -9.56
CA LEU A 225 -2.76 -0.31 -9.06
C LEU A 225 -1.89 -1.03 -10.10
N PHE A 226 -1.96 -0.65 -11.38
CA PHE A 226 -1.25 -1.33 -12.47
C PHE A 226 -0.24 -0.44 -13.22
N GLY A 227 0.16 0.69 -12.60
CA GLY A 227 1.28 1.55 -13.01
C GLY A 227 2.65 1.07 -12.52
#